data_AF-A0A2R6P0M7-F1
#
_entry.id   AF-A0A2R6P0M7-F1
#
_cell.length_a   1.000
_cell.length_b   1.000
_cell.length_c   1.000
_cell.angle_alpha   90.00
_cell.angle_beta   90.00
_cell.angle_gamma   90.00
#
_symmetry.space_group_name_H-M   'P 1'
#
loop_
_entity.id
_entity.type
_entity.pdbx_description
1 polymer ?
#
loop_
_entity_poly.entity_id
_entity_poly.type
_entity_poly.pdbx_seq_one_letter_code
_entity_poly.pdbx_strand_id
1 'polypeptide(L)'
;MDETRVIISTPFYTAYQSPNNRVAIVPSSEITATDAELSRHPSTAARQEDTEVNHLEVADEEAKADWKKKLGVLVAKNLIKAAVETDGKTWTGNVARSTLLSFPRNYELFVKKKGDRHVPRKDYYLYGSQHVRTFRSPLEFVPHLIWLFQGQPLKTDGDPDCSCKYCNSGATQSEIHKRLLPHAGPSRVRMPVLPDGPKKSKGAAISVPYKDYTKLNKPS
;
A
#
# COMPACT_ATOMS: atom_id res chain seq x y z
N MET A 1 3.30 6.94 32.66
CA MET A 1 2.65 6.71 31.35
C MET A 1 3.26 7.75 30.43
N ASP A 2 3.96 7.31 29.39
CA ASP A 2 4.60 8.22 28.45
C ASP A 2 3.52 8.93 27.64
N GLU A 3 3.32 10.23 27.89
CA GLU A 3 2.16 10.98 27.41
C GLU A 3 2.30 11.30 25.92
N THR A 4 1.37 10.79 25.11
CA THR A 4 1.29 11.13 23.67
C THR A 4 0.69 12.52 23.52
N ARG A 5 1.36 13.42 22.78
CA ARG A 5 0.88 14.78 22.54
C ARG A 5 0.21 14.92 21.18
N VAL A 6 -0.81 15.77 21.08
CA VAL A 6 -1.38 16.19 19.79
C VAL A 6 -0.40 17.15 19.12
N ILE A 7 0.00 16.88 17.88
CA ILE A 7 0.86 17.78 17.11
C ILE A 7 0.05 18.62 16.12
N ILE A 8 -1.00 18.05 15.55
CA ILE A 8 -1.97 18.75 14.71
C ILE A 8 -3.34 18.10 14.86
N SER A 9 -4.38 18.93 14.87
CA SER A 9 -5.77 18.48 14.87
C SER A 9 -6.56 19.31 13.86
N THR A 10 -7.29 18.62 13.00
CA THR A 10 -8.18 19.21 11.99
C THR A 10 -9.54 18.53 12.11
N PRO A 11 -10.59 19.04 11.44
CA PRO A 11 -11.87 18.34 11.36
C PRO A 11 -11.79 16.94 10.71
N PHE A 12 -10.76 16.70 9.88
CA PHE A 12 -10.66 15.48 9.04
C PHE A 12 -9.70 14.43 9.61
N TYR A 13 -8.76 14.83 10.46
CA TYR A 13 -7.81 13.93 11.11
C TYR A 13 -7.12 14.61 12.30
N THR A 14 -6.57 13.78 13.19
CA THR A 14 -5.66 14.20 14.26
C THR A 14 -4.36 13.41 14.17
N ALA A 15 -3.22 14.07 14.37
CA ALA A 15 -1.93 13.40 14.49
C ALA A 15 -1.35 13.59 15.89
N TYR A 16 -0.86 12.49 16.45
CA TYR A 16 -0.25 12.40 17.77
C TYR A 16 1.21 12.04 17.63
N GLN A 17 2.04 12.54 18.54
CA GLN A 17 3.43 12.15 18.69
C GLN A 17 3.67 11.53 20.06
N SER A 18 4.24 10.33 20.09
CA SER A 18 4.69 9.69 21.32
C SER A 18 6.08 10.17 21.74
N PRO A 19 6.51 9.94 23.00
CA PRO A 19 7.82 10.36 23.49
C PRO A 19 9.02 9.80 22.71
N ASN A 20 8.87 8.64 22.09
CA ASN A 20 9.88 8.06 21.17
C ASN A 20 9.77 8.58 19.72
N ASN A 21 9.13 9.75 19.53
CA ASN A 21 8.91 10.44 18.27
C ASN A 21 8.13 9.64 17.21
N ARG A 22 7.41 8.58 17.56
CA ARG A 22 6.50 7.92 16.60
C ARG A 22 5.29 8.80 16.39
N VAL A 23 4.77 8.77 15.17
CA VAL A 23 3.60 9.56 14.81
C VAL A 23 2.44 8.63 14.51
N ALA A 24 1.33 8.82 15.21
CA ALA A 24 0.09 8.11 14.97
C ALA A 24 -0.91 9.07 14.33
N ILE A 25 -1.47 8.69 13.19
CA ILE A 25 -2.42 9.51 12.44
C ILE A 25 -3.78 8.83 12.51
N VAL A 26 -4.79 9.58 12.93
CA VAL A 26 -6.15 9.10 13.15
C VAL A 26 -7.09 9.88 12.22
N PRO A 27 -7.63 9.26 11.16
CA PRO A 27 -8.74 9.85 10.41
C PRO A 27 -9.92 10.14 11.33
N SER A 28 -10.64 11.22 11.07
CA SER A 28 -11.92 11.48 11.72
C SER A 28 -12.94 10.42 11.33
N SER A 29 -13.81 10.04 12.27
CA SER A 29 -14.94 9.14 12.02
C SER A 29 -16.15 9.85 11.40
N GLU A 30 -16.10 11.17 11.29
CA GLU A 30 -17.18 11.96 10.71
C GLU A 30 -17.38 11.64 9.23
N ILE A 31 -18.63 11.73 8.77
CA ILE A 31 -18.96 11.46 7.36
C ILE A 31 -18.25 12.43 6.40
N THR A 32 -17.90 13.64 6.87
CA THR A 32 -17.18 14.64 6.09
C THR A 32 -15.70 14.31 5.87
N ALA A 33 -15.15 13.31 6.56
CA ALA A 33 -13.76 12.87 6.45
C ALA A 33 -13.57 11.61 5.58
N THR A 34 -14.64 11.16 4.90
CA THR A 34 -14.62 10.01 4.01
C THR A 34 -15.51 10.23 2.80
N ASP A 35 -15.14 9.65 1.66
CA ASP A 35 -15.99 9.49 0.46
C ASP A 35 -16.46 8.03 0.31
N ALA A 36 -16.28 7.20 1.35
CA ALA A 36 -16.55 5.78 1.26
C ALA A 36 -17.94 5.37 1.75
N GLU A 37 -18.54 4.45 1.00
CA GLU A 37 -19.80 3.80 1.32
C GLU A 37 -19.62 2.28 1.42
N LEU A 38 -20.33 1.67 2.38
CA LEU A 38 -20.35 0.21 2.53
C LEU A 38 -20.91 -0.50 1.29
N SER A 39 -21.83 0.15 0.55
CA SER A 39 -22.40 -0.33 -0.71
C SER A 39 -21.35 -0.59 -1.81
N ARG A 40 -20.16 0.03 -1.68
CA ARG A 40 -19.04 -0.08 -2.63
C ARG A 40 -18.15 -1.27 -2.32
N HIS A 41 -18.39 -1.96 -1.21
CA HIS A 41 -17.66 -3.18 -0.89
C HIS A 41 -18.08 -4.31 -1.82
N PRO A 42 -17.12 -5.11 -2.32
CA PRO A 42 -17.43 -6.26 -3.14
C PRO A 42 -18.12 -7.35 -2.31
N SER A 43 -19.00 -8.12 -2.95
CA SER A 43 -19.48 -9.37 -2.37
C SER A 43 -18.33 -10.36 -2.22
N THR A 44 -18.25 -11.04 -1.08
CA THR A 44 -17.23 -12.04 -0.73
C THR A 44 -17.62 -13.47 -1.14
N ALA A 45 -18.66 -13.64 -1.95
CA ALA A 45 -19.12 -14.96 -2.38
C ALA A 45 -17.98 -15.73 -3.08
N ALA A 46 -17.60 -16.86 -2.49
CA ALA A 46 -16.56 -17.73 -3.03
C ALA A 46 -17.13 -18.62 -4.14
N ARG A 47 -16.42 -18.70 -5.26
CA ARG A 47 -16.58 -19.78 -6.23
C ARG A 47 -15.37 -20.69 -6.06
N GLN A 48 -15.60 -21.90 -5.60
CA GLN A 48 -14.54 -22.87 -5.32
C GLN A 48 -14.55 -23.92 -6.43
N GLU A 49 -13.46 -23.99 -7.19
CA GLU A 49 -13.19 -25.05 -8.15
C GLU A 49 -12.15 -26.00 -7.53
N ASP A 50 -12.15 -27.27 -7.93
CA ASP A 50 -11.46 -28.34 -7.20
C ASP A 50 -9.93 -28.13 -7.10
N THR A 51 -9.34 -27.46 -8.07
CA THR A 51 -7.88 -27.28 -8.21
C THR A 51 -7.40 -25.82 -8.10
N GLU A 52 -8.27 -24.84 -8.32
CA GLU A 52 -7.93 -23.42 -8.28
C GLU A 52 -8.83 -22.63 -7.31
N VAL A 53 -8.23 -21.68 -6.60
CA VAL A 53 -8.98 -20.71 -5.82
C VAL A 53 -9.16 -19.41 -6.61
N ASN A 54 -10.35 -18.82 -6.50
CA ASN A 54 -10.63 -17.48 -6.99
C ASN A 54 -11.71 -16.84 -6.10
N HIS A 55 -11.33 -16.43 -4.90
CA HIS A 55 -12.23 -15.77 -3.95
C HIS A 55 -11.62 -14.49 -3.39
N LEU A 56 -12.50 -13.66 -2.85
CA LEU A 56 -12.18 -12.39 -2.23
C LEU A 56 -12.67 -12.41 -0.79
N GLU A 57 -11.81 -12.04 0.15
CA GLU A 57 -12.12 -11.98 1.57
C GLU A 57 -11.55 -10.69 2.17
N VAL A 58 -12.01 -10.33 3.37
CA VAL A 58 -11.40 -9.23 4.12
C VAL A 58 -9.98 -9.63 4.49
N ALA A 59 -9.03 -8.71 4.31
CA ALA A 59 -7.63 -8.95 4.61
C ALA A 59 -7.41 -9.10 6.13
N ASP A 60 -6.41 -9.89 6.51
CA ASP A 60 -6.00 -10.04 7.91
C ASP A 60 -5.38 -8.75 8.48
N GLU A 61 -5.25 -8.70 9.80
CA GLU A 61 -4.70 -7.53 10.51
C GLU A 61 -3.23 -7.27 10.19
N GLU A 62 -2.46 -8.29 9.78
CA GLU A 62 -1.06 -8.13 9.37
C GLU A 62 -0.96 -7.33 8.06
N ALA A 63 -1.73 -7.72 7.04
CA ALA A 63 -1.82 -7.02 5.77
C ALA A 63 -2.35 -5.59 5.96
N LYS A 64 -3.37 -5.41 6.80
CA LYS A 64 -3.90 -4.10 7.17
C LYS A 64 -2.84 -3.23 7.86
N ALA A 65 -2.09 -3.79 8.80
CA ALA A 65 -1.02 -3.08 9.51
C ALA A 65 0.11 -2.65 8.56
N ASP A 66 0.53 -3.50 7.63
CA ASP A 66 1.52 -3.15 6.61
C ASP A 66 1.04 -1.99 5.71
N TRP A 67 -0.20 -2.05 5.23
CA TRP A 67 -0.82 -0.96 4.48
C TRP A 67 -0.83 0.34 5.30
N LYS A 68 -1.36 0.29 6.52
CA LYS A 68 -1.45 1.44 7.43
C LYS A 68 -0.10 2.06 7.76
N LYS A 69 0.95 1.25 7.91
CA LYS A 69 2.33 1.73 8.09
C LYS A 69 2.83 2.47 6.84
N LYS A 70 2.67 1.90 5.65
CA LYS A 70 3.07 2.54 4.39
C LYS A 70 2.32 3.87 4.17
N LEU A 71 1.02 3.89 4.42
CA LEU A 71 0.20 5.10 4.35
C LEU A 71 0.67 6.16 5.35
N GLY A 72 0.89 5.77 6.61
CA GLY A 72 1.32 6.71 7.65
C GLY A 72 2.65 7.39 7.33
N VAL A 73 3.64 6.65 6.83
CA VAL A 73 4.93 7.22 6.38
C VAL A 73 4.72 8.23 5.26
N LEU A 74 3.93 7.87 4.25
CA LEU A 74 3.70 8.71 3.08
C LEU A 74 2.89 9.97 3.44
N VAL A 75 1.86 9.86 4.27
CA VAL A 75 1.05 11.01 4.72
C VAL A 75 1.87 11.93 5.63
N ALA A 76 2.64 11.37 6.58
CA ALA A 76 3.51 12.18 7.44
C ALA A 76 4.50 13.03 6.63
N LYS A 77 5.09 12.41 5.61
CA LYS A 77 6.06 13.06 4.71
C LYS A 77 5.43 14.16 3.85
N ASN A 78 4.26 13.89 3.26
CA ASN A 78 3.70 14.73 2.20
C ASN A 78 2.62 15.72 2.69
N LEU A 79 2.14 15.58 3.92
CA LEU A 79 1.09 16.44 4.47
C LEU A 79 1.41 16.90 5.90
N ILE A 80 1.58 15.98 6.84
CA ILE A 80 1.59 16.32 8.28
C ILE A 80 2.76 17.22 8.65
N LYS A 81 3.95 16.94 8.12
CA LYS A 81 5.13 17.78 8.39
C LYS A 81 4.87 19.24 8.02
N ALA A 82 4.42 19.47 6.77
CA ALA A 82 4.12 20.81 6.28
C ALA A 82 2.99 21.46 7.10
N ALA A 83 1.93 20.71 7.42
CA ALA A 83 0.81 21.23 8.19
C ALA A 83 1.19 21.65 9.62
N VAL A 84 2.07 20.89 10.29
CA VAL A 84 2.62 21.25 11.61
C VAL A 84 3.48 22.52 11.52
N GLU A 85 4.30 22.63 10.48
CA GLU A 85 5.16 23.80 10.26
C GLU A 85 4.34 25.06 9.92
N THR A 86 3.26 24.92 9.14
CA THR A 86 2.31 26.01 8.86
C THR A 86 1.58 26.49 10.11
N ASP A 87 1.33 25.60 11.08
CA ASP A 87 0.75 25.93 12.39
C ASP A 87 1.78 26.58 13.35
N GLY A 88 2.96 26.97 12.86
CA GLY A 88 4.02 27.63 13.62
C GLY A 88 4.80 26.72 14.57
N LYS A 89 4.63 25.40 14.46
CA LYS A 89 5.29 24.40 15.32
C LYS A 89 6.49 23.77 14.62
N THR A 90 7.52 23.44 15.40
CA THR A 90 8.66 22.68 14.87
C THR A 90 8.33 21.19 14.75
N TRP A 91 8.46 20.64 13.55
CA TRP A 91 8.34 19.20 13.34
C TRP A 91 9.47 18.43 14.04
N THR A 92 9.10 17.48 14.90
CA THR A 92 10.05 16.59 15.60
C THR A 92 9.69 15.10 15.45
N GLY A 93 8.65 14.80 14.68
CA GLY A 93 8.18 13.44 14.46
C GLY A 93 9.12 12.62 13.57
N ASN A 94 9.19 11.32 13.82
CA ASN A 94 9.92 10.39 12.97
C ASN A 94 9.00 9.87 11.85
N VAL A 95 9.18 10.43 10.65
CA VAL A 95 8.42 10.08 9.44
C VAL A 95 8.44 8.57 9.14
N ALA A 96 9.59 7.90 9.31
CA ALA A 96 9.73 6.48 9.02
C ALA A 96 9.01 5.57 10.03
N ARG A 97 8.68 6.11 11.21
CA ARG A 97 7.92 5.42 12.25
C ARG A 97 6.47 5.90 12.35
N SER A 98 6.01 6.65 11.36
CA SER A 98 4.63 7.10 11.26
C SER A 98 3.70 5.96 10.83
N THR A 99 2.50 5.92 11.38
CA THR A 99 1.48 4.94 11.03
C THR A 99 0.09 5.58 11.04
N LEU A 100 -0.78 5.09 10.16
CA LEU A 100 -2.20 5.35 10.20
C LEU A 100 -2.85 4.37 11.20
N LEU A 101 -3.64 4.82 12.18
CA LEU A 101 -4.21 3.89 13.17
C LEU A 101 -5.37 3.07 12.59
N SER A 102 -6.19 3.69 11.73
CA SER A 102 -7.33 3.08 11.04
C SER A 102 -7.43 3.61 9.62
N PHE A 103 -8.05 2.87 8.71
CA PHE A 103 -8.48 3.47 7.44
C PHE A 103 -9.56 4.54 7.71
N PRO A 104 -9.78 5.49 6.79
CA PRO A 104 -10.95 6.36 6.86
C PRO A 104 -12.22 5.54 6.93
N ARG A 105 -13.27 6.10 7.54
CA ARG A 105 -14.54 5.40 7.77
C ARG A 105 -15.04 4.74 6.48
N ASN A 106 -15.53 3.50 6.60
CA ASN A 106 -16.04 2.64 5.51
C ASN A 106 -15.02 2.22 4.43
N TYR A 107 -13.73 2.54 4.56
CA TYR A 107 -12.71 1.87 3.77
C TYR A 107 -12.34 0.52 4.38
N GLU A 108 -12.21 -0.50 3.54
CA GLU A 108 -11.84 -1.85 3.97
C GLU A 108 -10.86 -2.48 2.98
N LEU A 109 -9.87 -3.20 3.53
CA LEU A 109 -8.85 -3.88 2.75
C LEU A 109 -9.29 -5.32 2.53
N PHE A 110 -9.32 -5.74 1.27
CA PHE A 110 -9.63 -7.10 0.86
C PHE A 110 -8.39 -7.76 0.26
N VAL A 111 -8.33 -9.08 0.36
CA VAL A 111 -7.35 -9.92 -0.33
C VAL A 111 -8.04 -10.83 -1.33
N LYS A 112 -7.59 -10.77 -2.57
CA LYS A 112 -7.99 -11.71 -3.62
C LYS A 112 -6.97 -12.83 -3.67
N LYS A 113 -7.43 -14.06 -3.44
CA LYS A 113 -6.62 -15.27 -3.60
C LYS A 113 -6.91 -15.87 -4.97
N LYS A 114 -5.86 -16.03 -5.80
CA LYS A 114 -5.98 -16.60 -7.15
C LYS A 114 -4.91 -17.66 -7.43
N GLY A 115 -5.31 -18.74 -8.09
CA GLY A 115 -4.41 -19.76 -8.64
C GLY A 115 -4.37 -21.01 -7.78
N ASP A 116 -3.19 -21.61 -7.65
CA ASP A 116 -2.97 -22.85 -6.91
C ASP A 116 -3.55 -22.77 -5.48
N ARG A 117 -4.31 -23.80 -5.08
CA ARG A 117 -4.99 -23.84 -3.78
C ARG A 117 -4.04 -23.87 -2.58
N HIS A 118 -2.87 -24.48 -2.71
CA HIS A 118 -1.90 -24.61 -1.64
C HIS A 118 -1.03 -23.36 -1.50
N VAL A 119 -0.72 -22.70 -2.62
CA VAL A 119 0.09 -21.48 -2.64
C VAL A 119 -0.60 -20.40 -3.46
N PRO A 120 -1.77 -19.91 -3.02
CA PRO A 120 -2.51 -18.95 -3.81
C PRO A 120 -1.79 -17.61 -3.83
N ARG A 121 -1.72 -17.00 -5.01
CA ARG A 121 -1.26 -15.62 -5.16
C ARG A 121 -2.25 -14.69 -4.45
N LYS A 122 -1.73 -13.81 -3.59
CA LYS A 122 -2.51 -12.81 -2.84
C LYS A 122 -2.34 -11.44 -3.47
N ASP A 123 -3.45 -10.81 -3.87
CA ASP A 123 -3.50 -9.42 -4.29
C ASP A 123 -4.37 -8.61 -3.32
N TYR A 124 -3.88 -7.46 -2.85
CA TYR A 124 -4.60 -6.63 -1.91
C TYR A 124 -5.27 -5.44 -2.59
N TYR A 125 -6.49 -5.14 -2.17
CA TYR A 125 -7.32 -4.10 -2.75
C TYR A 125 -8.06 -3.35 -1.66
N LEU A 126 -7.94 -2.02 -1.65
CA LEU A 126 -8.69 -1.17 -0.76
C LEU A 126 -9.97 -0.69 -1.47
N TYR A 127 -11.12 -0.94 -0.84
CA TYR A 127 -12.45 -0.58 -1.33
C TYR A 127 -13.14 0.42 -0.40
N GLY A 128 -14.13 1.14 -0.93
CA GLY A 128 -14.98 2.05 -0.16
C GLY A 128 -15.40 3.27 -0.97
N SER A 129 -14.46 3.90 -1.68
CA SER A 129 -14.67 5.16 -2.40
C SER A 129 -15.86 5.14 -3.38
N GLN A 130 -16.64 6.23 -3.38
CA GLN A 130 -17.63 6.49 -4.43
C GLN A 130 -16.96 6.80 -5.78
N HIS A 131 -15.82 7.49 -5.78
CA HIS A 131 -15.12 7.93 -6.99
C HIS A 131 -14.20 6.85 -7.61
N VAL A 132 -13.66 5.96 -6.79
CA VAL A 132 -12.66 4.97 -7.23
C VAL A 132 -13.13 3.55 -6.92
N ARG A 133 -13.15 2.69 -7.95
CA ARG A 133 -13.58 1.29 -7.80
C ARG A 133 -12.73 0.50 -6.79
N THR A 134 -11.40 0.62 -6.88
CA THR A 134 -10.44 -0.07 -5.99
C THR A 134 -9.09 0.64 -6.05
N PHE A 135 -8.36 0.73 -4.94
CA PHE A 135 -6.93 1.04 -4.94
C PHE A 135 -6.13 -0.26 -4.75
N ARG A 136 -5.10 -0.49 -5.58
CA ARG A 136 -4.31 -1.74 -5.60
C ARG A 136 -3.00 -1.65 -4.82
N SER A 137 -2.66 -0.46 -4.34
CA SER A 137 -1.48 -0.26 -3.50
C SER A 137 -1.64 0.99 -2.61
N PRO A 138 -0.86 1.09 -1.52
CA PRO A 138 -0.80 2.31 -0.72
C PRO A 138 -0.42 3.55 -1.54
N LEU A 139 0.51 3.44 -2.50
CA LEU A 139 0.94 4.58 -3.32
C LEU A 139 -0.17 5.11 -4.23
N GLU A 140 -1.06 4.24 -4.70
CA GLU A 140 -2.24 4.65 -5.46
C GLU A 140 -3.26 5.38 -4.58
N PHE A 141 -3.38 4.97 -3.31
CA PHE A 141 -4.36 5.53 -2.37
C PHE A 141 -3.91 6.83 -1.70
N VAL A 142 -2.62 7.01 -1.42
CA VAL A 142 -2.11 8.18 -0.67
C VAL A 142 -2.58 9.54 -1.20
N PRO A 143 -2.54 9.83 -2.52
CA PRO A 143 -3.03 11.11 -3.02
C PRO A 143 -4.52 11.33 -2.70
N HIS A 144 -5.31 10.26 -2.70
CA HIS A 144 -6.73 10.29 -2.34
C HIS A 144 -6.91 10.50 -0.84
N LEU A 145 -6.11 9.82 -0.02
CA LEU A 145 -6.12 10.00 1.43
C LEU A 145 -5.73 11.43 1.84
N ILE A 146 -4.77 12.05 1.15
CA ILE A 146 -4.40 13.46 1.37
C ILE A 146 -5.56 14.38 1.00
N TRP A 147 -6.24 14.13 -0.13
CA TRP A 147 -7.44 14.87 -0.53
C TRP A 147 -8.57 14.76 0.51
N LEU A 148 -8.81 13.57 1.08
CA LEU A 148 -9.74 13.39 2.20
C LEU A 148 -9.34 14.23 3.42
N PHE A 149 -8.05 14.23 3.76
CA PHE A 149 -7.52 14.99 4.90
C PHE A 149 -7.50 16.50 4.69
N GLN A 150 -7.65 16.96 3.45
CA GLN A 150 -7.81 18.37 3.09
C GLN A 150 -9.28 18.80 2.99
N GLY A 151 -10.22 17.91 3.33
CA GLY A 151 -11.64 18.23 3.35
C GLY A 151 -12.35 18.06 2.01
N GLN A 152 -11.83 17.18 1.15
CA GLN A 152 -12.47 16.81 -0.11
C GLN A 152 -12.73 18.00 -1.05
N PRO A 153 -11.73 18.88 -1.30
CA PRO A 153 -11.94 20.03 -2.18
C PRO A 153 -12.40 19.58 -3.56
N LEU A 154 -13.32 20.36 -4.14
CA LEU A 154 -13.83 20.16 -5.49
C LEU A 154 -13.27 21.24 -6.42
N LYS A 155 -13.12 20.87 -7.69
CA LYS A 155 -12.85 21.80 -8.78
C LYS A 155 -14.11 22.64 -9.08
N THR A 156 -13.95 23.64 -9.93
CA THR A 156 -15.05 24.52 -10.35
C THR A 156 -16.19 23.79 -11.09
N ASP A 157 -15.90 22.65 -11.71
CA ASP A 157 -16.87 21.80 -12.40
C ASP A 157 -17.58 20.78 -11.47
N GLY A 158 -17.23 20.77 -10.17
CA GLY A 158 -17.79 19.86 -9.18
C GLY A 158 -17.07 18.51 -9.06
N ASP A 159 -16.05 18.25 -9.88
CA ASP A 159 -15.24 17.04 -9.76
C ASP A 159 -14.28 17.12 -8.57
N PRO A 160 -13.86 15.98 -7.99
CA PRO A 160 -12.82 15.98 -6.95
C PRO A 160 -11.54 16.66 -7.43
N ASP A 161 -11.03 17.62 -6.65
CA ASP A 161 -9.68 18.17 -6.82
C ASP A 161 -8.64 17.22 -6.20
N CYS A 162 -8.65 15.99 -6.70
CA CYS A 162 -7.83 14.90 -6.21
C CYS A 162 -6.75 14.53 -7.22
N SER A 163 -5.53 14.37 -6.73
CA SER A 163 -4.36 14.07 -7.57
C SER A 163 -4.02 12.58 -7.65
N CYS A 164 -4.96 11.70 -7.30
CA CYS A 164 -4.81 10.27 -7.54
C CYS A 164 -5.05 9.97 -9.03
N LYS A 165 -4.44 8.89 -9.54
CA LYS A 165 -4.53 8.50 -10.96
C LYS A 165 -5.95 8.14 -11.44
N TYR A 166 -6.91 8.03 -10.51
CA TYR A 166 -8.27 7.63 -10.81
C TYR A 166 -9.20 8.84 -10.92
N CYS A 167 -9.06 9.82 -10.02
CA CYS A 167 -9.81 11.08 -10.06
C CYS A 167 -9.22 12.08 -11.05
N ASN A 168 -7.92 11.99 -11.33
CA ASN A 168 -7.26 12.78 -12.36
C ASN A 168 -6.73 11.85 -13.46
N SER A 169 -7.47 11.79 -14.57
CA SER A 169 -7.17 10.94 -15.74
C SER A 169 -5.85 11.28 -16.43
N GLY A 170 -5.28 12.47 -16.19
CA GLY A 170 -3.97 12.87 -16.71
C GLY A 170 -2.77 12.40 -15.88
N ALA A 171 -2.98 11.95 -14.64
CA ALA A 171 -1.88 11.55 -13.75
C ALA A 171 -1.51 10.07 -13.91
N THR A 172 -0.29 9.78 -14.33
CA THR A 172 0.23 8.41 -14.39
C THR A 172 0.73 7.94 -13.01
N GLN A 173 0.71 6.63 -12.78
CA GLN A 173 1.25 6.06 -11.55
C GLN A 173 2.75 6.37 -11.36
N SER A 174 3.50 6.47 -12.46
CA SER A 174 4.92 6.81 -12.45
C SER A 174 5.17 8.24 -11.97
N GLU A 175 4.35 9.20 -12.39
CA GLU A 175 4.43 10.59 -11.95
C GLU A 175 4.07 10.73 -10.47
N ILE A 176 3.01 10.04 -10.04
CA ILE A 176 2.62 9.99 -8.62
C ILE A 176 3.76 9.44 -7.76
N HIS A 177 4.40 8.35 -8.19
CA HIS A 177 5.55 7.77 -7.50
C HIS A 177 6.70 8.77 -7.37
N LYS A 178 7.09 9.43 -8.47
CA LYS A 178 8.17 10.44 -8.47
C LYS A 178 7.85 11.60 -7.53
N ARG A 179 6.60 12.07 -7.51
CA ARG A 179 6.15 13.17 -6.65
C ARG A 179 6.17 12.79 -5.16
N LEU A 180 5.68 11.61 -4.79
CA LEU A 180 5.62 11.18 -3.38
C LEU A 180 6.99 10.73 -2.85
N LEU A 181 7.86 10.23 -3.74
CA LEU A 181 9.16 9.66 -3.42
C LEU A 181 10.28 10.22 -4.34
N PRO A 182 10.58 11.54 -4.28
CA PRO A 182 11.54 12.18 -5.19
C PRO A 182 13.00 11.73 -5.02
N HIS A 183 13.32 11.14 -3.86
CA HIS A 183 14.66 10.63 -3.53
C HIS A 183 14.68 9.10 -3.37
N ALA A 184 13.63 8.39 -3.79
CA ALA A 184 13.78 6.96 -4.00
C ALA A 184 14.79 6.81 -5.14
N GLY A 185 16.04 6.45 -4.79
CA GLY A 185 17.08 6.14 -5.76
C GLY A 185 16.54 5.21 -6.84
N PRO A 186 17.17 5.20 -8.03
CA PRO A 186 16.59 4.58 -9.22
C PRO A 186 16.02 3.20 -8.88
N SER A 187 14.68 3.06 -8.99
CA SER A 187 14.01 1.76 -9.07
C SER A 187 14.83 0.93 -10.02
N ARG A 188 15.37 -0.20 -9.53
CA ARG A 188 16.22 -1.13 -10.28
C ARG A 188 15.91 -1.02 -11.77
N VAL A 189 16.82 -0.38 -12.49
CA VAL A 189 16.80 -0.31 -13.95
C VAL A 189 16.44 -1.71 -14.42
N ARG A 190 15.37 -1.86 -15.21
CA ARG A 190 15.15 -3.09 -15.96
C ARG A 190 16.46 -3.34 -16.69
N MET A 191 17.21 -4.35 -16.26
CA MET A 191 18.41 -4.76 -16.97
C MET A 191 18.00 -4.97 -18.44
N PRO A 192 18.76 -4.44 -19.41
CA PRO A 192 18.53 -4.77 -20.80
C PRO A 192 18.49 -6.30 -20.92
N VAL A 193 17.44 -6.82 -21.54
CA VAL A 193 17.45 -8.19 -22.03
C VAL A 193 18.64 -8.26 -22.97
N LEU A 194 19.69 -8.95 -22.56
CA LEU A 194 20.82 -9.26 -23.43
C LEU A 194 20.26 -10.00 -24.65
N PRO A 195 20.63 -9.61 -25.88
CA PRO A 195 20.16 -10.30 -27.08
C PRO A 195 20.60 -11.76 -27.04
N ASP A 196 19.72 -12.64 -27.51
CA ASP A 196 19.93 -14.07 -27.63
C ASP A 196 21.31 -14.37 -28.24
N GLY A 197 22.19 -14.93 -27.41
CA GLY A 197 23.48 -15.43 -27.85
C GLY A 197 23.32 -16.59 -28.85
N PRO A 198 24.30 -16.78 -29.75
CA PRO A 198 24.16 -17.70 -30.86
C PRO A 198 24.05 -19.16 -30.39
N LYS A 199 23.08 -19.87 -30.97
CA LYS A 199 22.91 -21.33 -30.85
C LYS A 199 24.24 -22.06 -31.12
N LYS A 200 24.84 -22.67 -30.09
CA LYS A 200 25.92 -23.64 -30.26
C LYS A 200 25.36 -25.05 -30.31
N SER A 201 25.37 -25.61 -31.51
CA SER A 201 25.11 -27.02 -31.80
C SER A 201 26.30 -27.90 -31.39
N LYS A 202 25.97 -29.03 -30.74
CA LYS A 202 26.63 -30.36 -30.71
C LYS A 202 28.15 -30.46 -30.45
N GLY A 203 28.46 -31.12 -29.32
CA GLY A 203 29.41 -32.24 -29.28
C GLY A 203 30.70 -32.03 -28.48
N ALA A 204 30.77 -32.56 -27.26
CA ALA A 204 31.89 -33.35 -26.72
C ALA A 204 31.55 -33.79 -25.29
N ALA A 205 31.61 -35.10 -25.04
CA ALA A 205 31.39 -35.70 -23.74
C ALA A 205 32.53 -35.34 -22.78
N ILE A 206 32.19 -34.77 -21.62
CA ILE A 206 33.08 -34.70 -20.46
C ILE A 206 32.36 -35.41 -19.32
N SER A 207 32.88 -36.58 -18.97
CA SER A 207 32.43 -37.41 -17.85
C SER A 207 32.72 -36.70 -16.53
N VAL A 208 31.66 -36.42 -15.77
CA VAL A 208 31.78 -36.02 -14.36
C VAL A 208 31.38 -37.24 -13.53
N PRO A 209 32.26 -37.81 -12.68
CA PRO A 209 31.90 -38.94 -11.84
C PRO A 209 30.91 -38.48 -10.76
N TYR A 210 29.72 -39.07 -10.78
CA TYR A 210 28.71 -38.89 -9.75
C TYR A 210 29.17 -39.58 -8.46
N LYS A 211 29.36 -38.80 -7.37
CA LYS A 211 29.52 -39.36 -6.03
C LYS A 211 28.13 -39.80 -5.56
N ASP A 212 27.93 -41.11 -5.52
CA ASP A 212 26.73 -41.77 -5.03
C ASP A 212 26.76 -41.78 -3.48
N TYR A 213 25.88 -41.00 -2.85
CA TYR A 213 25.78 -40.88 -1.39
C TYR A 213 24.73 -41.81 -0.76
N THR A 214 24.38 -42.91 -1.43
CA THR A 214 23.29 -43.80 -0.97
C THR A 214 23.73 -44.90 0.01
N LYS A 215 24.79 -44.68 0.80
CA LYS A 215 25.15 -45.60 1.90
C LYS A 215 25.41 -44.85 3.19
N LEU A 216 24.33 -44.42 3.82
CA LEU A 216 24.27 -44.14 5.25
C LEU A 216 23.05 -44.85 5.83
N ASN A 217 23.32 -45.60 6.90
CA ASN A 217 22.41 -46.37 7.76
C ASN A 217 22.14 -47.82 7.31
N LYS A 218 22.80 -48.79 7.98
CA LYS A 218 22.21 -49.41 9.17
C LYS A 218 23.24 -50.20 10.01
N PRO A 219 22.95 -50.42 11.31
CA PRO A 219 23.92 -50.78 12.35
C PRO A 219 23.94 -52.28 12.70
N SER A 220 24.95 -52.61 13.51
CA SER A 220 25.19 -53.83 14.31
C SER A 220 25.78 -55.04 13.60
#